data_AF-A0A966UBV2-F1
#
_entry.id   AF-A0A966UBV2-F1
#
_cell.length_a   1.000
_cell.length_b   1.000
_cell.length_c   1.000
_cell.angle_alpha   90.00
_cell.angle_beta   90.00
_cell.angle_gamma   90.00
#
_symmetry.space_group_name_H-M   'P 1'
#
loop_
_entity.id
_entity.type
_entity.pdbx_description
1 polymer ?
#
loop_
_entity_poly.entity_id
_entity_poly.type
_entity_poly.pdbx_seq_one_letter_code
_entity_poly.pdbx_strand_id
1 'polypeptide(L)'
;MRSISPFIATAGLLALALLTRFLPHFPNFTAVGAVALVGGFWSKGRPGAMLLPLVLLFVSDLLLNNLVYGAMTEGFTWGYPGMVWVYAGHVAMVLWGQKARQMKGIVGAGHAVVANLLFFALSNVGFWYGNPALAQTGTGLFTAYVEALPFFVSATASTLVYGALLQWAYAKRSVLGLA
;
A
#
# COMPACT_ATOMS: atom_id res chain seq x y z
N MET A 1 -17.43 -1.18 -29.94
CA MET A 1 -16.41 -1.54 -28.93
C MET A 1 -17.12 -1.54 -27.58
N ARG A 2 -17.06 -2.64 -26.80
CA ARG A 2 -17.71 -2.69 -25.46
C ARG A 2 -16.92 -1.78 -24.52
N SER A 3 -17.56 -0.79 -23.89
CA SER A 3 -16.90 0.04 -22.89
C SER A 3 -16.47 -0.83 -21.71
N ILE A 4 -15.23 -0.65 -21.25
CA ILE A 4 -14.71 -1.34 -20.07
C ILE A 4 -15.44 -0.77 -18.85
N SER A 5 -15.89 -1.63 -17.92
CA SER A 5 -16.57 -1.12 -16.74
C SER A 5 -15.61 -0.25 -15.90
N PRO A 6 -16.06 0.87 -15.31
CA PRO A 6 -15.21 1.73 -14.49
C PRO A 6 -14.54 0.99 -13.32
N PHE A 7 -15.20 -0.07 -12.83
CA PHE A 7 -14.64 -0.96 -11.83
C PHE A 7 -13.46 -1.77 -12.37
N ILE A 8 -13.58 -2.38 -13.55
CA ILE A 8 -12.50 -3.15 -14.19
C ILE A 8 -11.31 -2.23 -14.49
N ALA A 9 -11.55 -1.03 -15.00
CA ALA A 9 -10.48 -0.05 -15.24
C ALA A 9 -9.75 0.31 -13.94
N THR A 10 -10.49 0.54 -12.85
CA THR A 10 -9.92 0.83 -11.53
C THR A 10 -9.08 -0.33 -11.01
N ALA A 11 -9.63 -1.56 -11.04
CA ALA A 11 -8.92 -2.75 -10.60
C ALA A 11 -7.64 -3.00 -11.41
N GLY A 12 -7.70 -2.80 -12.73
CA GLY A 12 -6.55 -2.91 -13.61
C GLY A 12 -5.45 -1.91 -13.29
N LEU A 13 -5.79 -0.64 -13.03
CA LEU A 13 -4.80 0.38 -12.64
C LEU A 13 -4.13 0.06 -11.30
N LEU A 14 -4.91 -0.37 -10.30
CA LEU A 14 -4.36 -0.74 -8.99
C LEU A 14 -3.47 -1.98 -9.09
N ALA A 15 -3.87 -2.99 -9.86
CA ALA A 15 -3.07 -4.19 -10.09
C ALA A 15 -1.76 -3.87 -10.83
N LEU A 16 -1.83 -3.04 -11.88
CA LEU A 16 -0.65 -2.59 -12.64
C LEU A 16 0.35 -1.85 -11.74
N ALA A 17 -0.16 -0.97 -10.86
CA ALA A 17 0.70 -0.24 -9.93
C ALA A 17 1.46 -1.18 -8.97
N LEU A 18 0.84 -2.29 -8.53
CA LEU A 18 1.52 -3.28 -7.68
C LEU A 18 2.64 -4.04 -8.38
N LEU A 19 2.75 -3.99 -9.71
CA LEU A 19 3.92 -4.53 -10.40
C LEU A 19 5.23 -3.82 -10.03
N THR A 20 5.15 -2.60 -9.49
CA THR A 20 6.32 -1.88 -8.94
C THR A 20 7.07 -2.67 -7.87
N ARG A 21 6.40 -3.60 -7.19
CA ARG A 21 7.00 -4.49 -6.17
C ARG A 21 7.95 -5.55 -6.74
N PHE A 22 7.86 -5.84 -8.04
CA PHE A 22 8.68 -6.85 -8.71
C PHE A 22 9.91 -6.24 -9.38
N LEU A 23 10.01 -4.91 -9.39
CA LEU A 23 11.15 -4.18 -9.93
C LEU A 23 12.19 -3.95 -8.82
N PRO A 24 13.48 -3.83 -9.15
CA PRO A 24 14.46 -3.32 -8.20
C PRO A 24 14.07 -1.93 -7.73
N HIS A 25 13.88 -1.76 -6.43
CA HIS A 25 13.46 -0.51 -5.82
C HIS A 25 14.13 -0.30 -4.46
N PHE A 26 14.19 0.95 -4.00
CA PHE A 26 14.60 1.24 -2.63
C PHE A 26 13.61 0.62 -1.62
N PRO A 27 14.02 0.31 -0.38
CA PRO A 27 13.11 -0.20 0.63
C PRO A 27 11.89 0.71 0.81
N ASN A 28 10.69 0.11 0.83
CA ASN A 28 9.38 0.77 0.87
C ASN A 28 9.07 1.75 -0.28
N PHE A 29 9.89 1.79 -1.34
CA PHE A 29 9.61 2.62 -2.51
C PHE A 29 8.79 1.84 -3.55
N THR A 30 7.51 1.62 -3.27
CA THR A 30 6.58 0.91 -4.16
C THR A 30 5.23 1.61 -4.22
N ALA A 31 4.37 1.24 -5.17
CA ALA A 31 3.03 1.83 -5.27
C ALA A 31 2.04 1.34 -4.21
N VAL A 32 2.43 0.46 -3.28
CA VAL A 32 1.52 -0.19 -2.34
C VAL A 32 0.76 0.84 -1.49
N GLY A 33 1.46 1.82 -0.91
CA GLY A 33 0.84 2.87 -0.12
C GLY A 33 -0.14 3.73 -0.93
N ALA A 34 0.20 4.02 -2.19
CA ALA A 34 -0.68 4.71 -3.12
C ALA A 34 -1.93 3.88 -3.48
N VAL A 35 -1.77 2.59 -3.72
CA VAL A 35 -2.87 1.66 -4.01
C VAL A 35 -3.83 1.57 -2.83
N ALA A 36 -3.32 1.48 -1.60
CA ALA A 36 -4.16 1.49 -0.40
C ALA A 36 -4.92 2.82 -0.24
N LEU A 37 -4.23 3.95 -0.29
CA LEU A 37 -4.83 5.27 -0.09
C LEU A 37 -5.81 5.67 -1.22
N VAL A 38 -5.34 5.63 -2.47
CA VAL A 38 -6.14 6.03 -3.64
C VAL A 38 -7.24 5.00 -3.91
N GLY A 39 -6.95 3.71 -3.75
CA GLY A 39 -7.96 2.66 -3.84
C GLY A 39 -9.08 2.85 -2.82
N GLY A 40 -8.72 3.16 -1.56
CA GLY A 40 -9.68 3.53 -0.53
C GLY A 40 -10.51 4.77 -0.88
N PHE A 41 -9.92 5.78 -1.50
CA PHE A 41 -10.65 6.97 -1.97
C PHE A 41 -11.60 6.65 -3.14
N TRP A 42 -11.18 5.85 -4.12
CA TRP A 42 -12.00 5.48 -5.28
C TRP A 42 -13.13 4.51 -4.95
N SER A 43 -12.98 3.69 -3.91
CA SER A 43 -14.03 2.79 -3.43
C SER A 43 -15.02 3.45 -2.45
N LYS A 44 -15.00 4.78 -2.32
CA LYS A 44 -15.84 5.50 -1.35
C LYS A 44 -17.32 5.17 -1.50
N GLY A 45 -17.96 4.80 -0.38
CA GLY A 45 -19.38 4.44 -0.34
C GLY A 45 -19.69 3.05 -0.92
N ARG A 46 -18.67 2.23 -1.22
CA ARG A 46 -18.81 0.87 -1.76
C ARG A 46 -18.02 -0.11 -0.89
N PRO A 47 -18.59 -0.63 0.22
CA PRO A 47 -17.87 -1.47 1.17
C PRO A 47 -17.18 -2.68 0.52
N GLY A 48 -17.84 -3.35 -0.44
CA GLY A 48 -17.24 -4.48 -1.15
C GLY A 48 -16.03 -4.13 -2.01
N ALA A 49 -15.98 -2.91 -2.57
CA ALA A 49 -14.84 -2.46 -3.38
C ALA A 49 -13.65 -1.99 -2.52
N MET A 50 -13.87 -1.73 -1.23
CA MET A 50 -12.83 -1.28 -0.30
C MET A 50 -11.84 -2.39 0.05
N LEU A 51 -12.21 -3.66 -0.14
CA LEU A 51 -11.31 -4.81 0.02
C LEU A 51 -10.34 -4.97 -1.16
N LEU A 52 -10.63 -4.37 -2.31
CA LEU A 52 -9.85 -4.56 -3.54
C LEU A 52 -8.36 -4.25 -3.36
N PRO A 53 -7.93 -3.13 -2.73
CA PRO A 53 -6.52 -2.86 -2.51
C PRO A 53 -5.83 -3.94 -1.64
N LEU A 54 -6.54 -4.49 -0.65
CA LEU A 54 -6.02 -5.50 0.26
C LEU A 54 -5.93 -6.88 -0.40
N VAL A 55 -6.92 -7.24 -1.21
CA VAL A 55 -6.91 -8.48 -2.00
C VAL A 55 -5.77 -8.44 -3.00
N LEU A 56 -5.59 -7.33 -3.71
CA LEU A 56 -4.50 -7.19 -4.67
C LEU A 56 -3.13 -7.23 -3.97
N LEU A 57 -3.00 -6.58 -2.80
CA LEU A 57 -1.81 -6.69 -1.96
C LEU A 57 -1.51 -8.15 -1.61
N PHE A 58 -2.52 -8.90 -1.13
CA PHE A 58 -2.39 -10.30 -0.77
C PHE A 58 -2.01 -11.20 -1.93
N VAL A 59 -2.65 -11.03 -3.08
CA VAL A 59 -2.26 -11.76 -4.30
C VAL A 59 -0.80 -11.45 -4.65
N SER A 60 -0.37 -10.19 -4.59
CA SER A 60 1.03 -9.85 -4.86
C SER A 60 2.02 -10.41 -3.82
N ASP A 61 1.62 -10.55 -2.55
CA ASP A 61 2.43 -11.24 -1.53
C ASP A 61 2.58 -12.72 -1.87
N LEU A 62 1.48 -13.40 -2.23
CA LEU A 62 1.53 -14.81 -2.63
C LEU A 62 2.44 -15.02 -3.84
N LEU A 63 2.39 -14.13 -4.83
CA LEU A 63 3.27 -14.19 -6.00
C LEU A 63 4.73 -13.97 -5.62
N LEU A 64 5.04 -12.95 -4.81
CA LEU A 64 6.41 -12.69 -4.36
C LEU A 64 6.96 -13.86 -3.53
N ASN A 65 6.21 -14.31 -2.53
CA ASN A 65 6.66 -15.35 -1.60
C ASN A 65 6.90 -16.69 -2.30
N ASN A 66 6.10 -17.04 -3.31
CA ASN A 66 6.14 -18.37 -3.92
C ASN A 66 6.86 -18.40 -5.28
N LEU A 67 6.91 -17.29 -6.03
CA LEU A 67 7.56 -17.24 -7.35
C LEU A 67 8.94 -16.58 -7.32
N VAL A 68 9.09 -15.52 -6.53
CA VAL A 68 10.35 -14.75 -6.46
C VAL A 68 11.23 -15.27 -5.32
N TYR A 69 10.64 -15.47 -4.14
CA TYR A 69 11.33 -15.95 -2.95
C TYR A 69 11.12 -17.45 -2.69
N GLY A 70 10.38 -18.15 -3.55
CA GLY A 70 10.02 -19.56 -3.33
C GLY A 70 11.23 -20.50 -3.28
N ALA A 71 12.38 -20.12 -3.84
CA ALA A 71 13.62 -20.89 -3.69
C ALA A 71 14.22 -20.81 -2.28
N MET A 72 13.76 -19.87 -1.45
CA MET A 72 14.22 -19.65 -0.07
C MET A 72 13.28 -20.26 0.98
N THR A 73 12.15 -20.83 0.57
CA THR A 73 11.13 -21.38 1.46
C THR A 73 10.76 -22.80 1.06
N GLU A 74 10.45 -23.64 2.04
CA GLU A 74 9.95 -24.99 1.79
C GLU A 74 8.42 -24.97 1.62
N GLY A 75 7.94 -25.35 0.44
CA GLY A 75 6.51 -25.45 0.15
C GLY A 75 5.81 -24.10 -0.06
N PHE A 76 4.48 -24.11 0.01
CA PHE A 76 3.66 -22.93 -0.28
C PHE A 76 3.60 -21.97 0.93
N THR A 77 4.06 -20.74 0.72
CA THR A 77 4.15 -19.70 1.76
C THR A 77 2.94 -18.77 1.69
N TRP A 78 2.07 -18.85 2.71
CA TRP A 78 0.84 -18.04 2.81
C TRP A 78 1.07 -16.63 3.36
N GLY A 79 2.18 -16.40 4.07
CA GLY A 79 2.45 -15.14 4.74
C GLY A 79 3.84 -15.09 5.33
N TYR A 80 4.13 -14.02 6.07
CA TYR A 80 5.44 -13.75 6.66
C TYR A 80 5.31 -13.18 8.08
N PRO A 81 6.35 -13.27 8.94
CA PRO A 81 6.33 -12.67 10.26
C PRO A 81 6.00 -11.17 10.21
N GLY A 82 5.06 -10.73 11.04
CA GLY A 82 4.63 -9.33 11.09
C GLY A 82 3.58 -8.92 10.04
N MET A 83 3.17 -9.82 9.14
CA MET A 83 2.17 -9.55 8.10
C MET A 83 0.87 -8.92 8.65
N VAL A 84 0.39 -9.37 9.81
CA VAL A 84 -0.82 -8.81 10.44
C VAL A 84 -0.71 -7.29 10.69
N TRP A 85 0.46 -6.82 11.10
CA TRP A 85 0.72 -5.40 11.39
C TRP A 85 0.86 -4.59 10.11
N VAL A 86 1.49 -5.16 9.08
CA VAL A 86 1.55 -4.57 7.75
C VAL A 86 0.14 -4.41 7.18
N TYR A 87 -0.72 -5.44 7.28
CA TYR A 87 -2.09 -5.38 6.79
C TYR A 87 -2.97 -4.43 7.60
N ALA A 88 -2.80 -4.38 8.93
CA ALA A 88 -3.46 -3.38 9.77
C ALA A 88 -3.11 -1.96 9.34
N GLY A 89 -1.84 -1.70 9.03
CA GLY A 89 -1.38 -0.43 8.46
C GLY A 89 -2.07 -0.09 7.14
N HIS A 90 -2.13 -1.03 6.19
CA HIS A 90 -2.79 -0.80 4.90
C HIS A 90 -4.31 -0.64 5.03
N VAL A 91 -4.96 -1.36 5.95
CA VAL A 91 -6.37 -1.17 6.29
C VAL A 91 -6.58 0.26 6.79
N ALA A 92 -5.72 0.76 7.69
CA ALA A 92 -5.80 2.14 8.17
C ALA A 92 -5.65 3.16 7.04
N MET A 93 -4.74 2.93 6.08
CA MET A 93 -4.59 3.77 4.89
C MET A 93 -5.85 3.78 4.00
N VAL A 94 -6.44 2.60 3.77
CA VAL A 94 -7.68 2.44 2.99
C VAL A 94 -8.83 3.20 3.65
N LEU A 95 -9.01 3.01 4.97
CA LEU A 95 -10.04 3.70 5.74
C LEU A 95 -9.83 5.22 5.78
N TRP A 96 -8.58 5.67 5.81
CA TRP A 96 -8.26 7.09 5.68
C TRP A 96 -8.65 7.63 4.29
N GLY A 97 -8.34 6.89 3.22
CA GLY A 97 -8.74 7.21 1.86
C GLY A 97 -10.25 7.38 1.68
N GLN A 98 -11.06 6.53 2.32
CA GLN A 98 -12.53 6.64 2.30
C GLN A 98 -13.05 7.96 2.87
N LYS A 99 -12.36 8.51 3.87
CA LYS A 99 -12.72 9.78 4.53
C LYS A 99 -12.34 11.00 3.69
N ALA A 100 -11.36 10.86 2.78
CA ALA A 100 -10.93 11.96 1.93
C ALA A 100 -12.08 12.48 1.04
N ARG A 101 -12.16 13.80 0.90
CA ARG A 101 -13.12 14.48 0.01
C ARG A 101 -12.52 14.77 -1.36
N GLN A 102 -11.20 14.95 -1.42
CA GLN A 102 -10.44 15.19 -2.63
C GLN A 102 -9.04 14.58 -2.47
N MET A 103 -8.40 14.28 -3.60
CA MET A 103 -7.09 13.61 -3.61
C MET A 103 -6.18 14.23 -4.69
N LYS A 104 -6.22 15.56 -4.82
CA LYS A 104 -5.46 16.32 -5.83
C LYS A 104 -4.57 17.37 -5.17
N GLY A 105 -3.47 17.72 -5.84
CA GLY A 105 -2.55 18.77 -5.41
C GLY A 105 -2.06 18.61 -3.97
N ILE A 106 -1.92 19.74 -3.27
CA ILE A 106 -1.42 19.77 -1.89
C ILE A 106 -2.30 19.00 -0.90
N VAL A 107 -3.62 18.95 -1.13
CA VAL A 107 -4.54 18.19 -0.25
C VAL A 107 -4.32 16.69 -0.40
N GLY A 108 -4.13 16.20 -1.64
CA GLY A 108 -3.74 14.82 -1.88
C GLY A 108 -2.39 14.47 -1.25
N ALA A 109 -1.42 15.39 -1.33
CA ALA A 109 -0.12 15.22 -0.68
C ALA A 109 -0.25 15.11 0.85
N GLY A 110 -1.08 15.94 1.48
CA GLY A 110 -1.39 15.84 2.90
C GLY A 110 -2.00 14.49 3.28
N HIS A 111 -2.92 13.96 2.47
CA HIS A 111 -3.47 12.62 2.69
C HIS A 111 -2.41 11.52 2.59
N ALA A 112 -1.44 11.63 1.67
CA ALA A 112 -0.33 10.68 1.54
C ALA A 112 0.53 10.64 2.81
N VAL A 113 0.86 11.81 3.38
CA VAL A 113 1.63 11.90 4.63
C VAL A 113 0.87 11.24 5.77
N VAL A 114 -0.41 11.60 5.98
CA VAL A 114 -1.21 11.02 7.08
C VAL A 114 -1.38 9.51 6.93
N ALA A 115 -1.66 9.02 5.71
CA ALA A 115 -1.79 7.60 5.45
C ALA A 115 -0.49 6.84 5.79
N ASN A 116 0.66 7.36 5.37
CA ASN A 116 1.95 6.74 5.69
C ASN A 116 2.29 6.85 7.18
N LEU A 117 1.86 7.90 7.89
CA LEU A 117 2.02 7.99 9.34
C LEU A 117 1.21 6.90 10.06
N LEU A 118 -0.02 6.62 9.60
CA LEU A 118 -0.83 5.52 10.14
C LEU A 118 -0.17 4.16 9.90
N PHE A 119 0.33 3.93 8.68
CA PHE A 119 1.05 2.71 8.35
C PHE A 119 2.33 2.57 9.18
N PHE A 120 3.12 3.63 9.28
CA PHE A 120 4.36 3.68 10.05
C PHE A 120 4.12 3.40 11.54
N ALA A 121 3.08 3.98 12.14
CA ALA A 121 2.70 3.72 13.52
C ALA A 121 2.42 2.22 13.74
N LEU A 122 1.54 1.63 12.93
CA LEU A 122 1.10 0.26 13.14
C LEU A 122 2.16 -0.78 12.77
N SER A 123 2.87 -0.59 11.66
CA SER A 123 3.88 -1.54 11.20
C SER A 123 5.08 -1.62 12.16
N ASN A 124 5.50 -0.50 12.77
CA ASN A 124 6.64 -0.49 13.68
C ASN A 124 6.31 -0.98 15.09
N VAL A 125 5.06 -0.83 15.56
CA VAL A 125 4.60 -1.60 16.73
C VAL A 125 4.76 -3.10 16.45
N GLY A 126 4.40 -3.53 15.24
CA GLY A 126 4.58 -4.91 14.82
C GLY A 126 6.02 -5.38 14.70
N PHE A 127 6.89 -4.51 14.19
CA PHE A 127 8.32 -4.80 14.09
C PHE A 127 9.00 -4.87 15.47
N TRP A 128 8.51 -4.09 16.44
CA TRP A 128 9.00 -4.11 17.81
C TRP A 128 8.47 -5.30 18.61
N TYR A 129 7.17 -5.59 18.51
CA TYR A 129 6.51 -6.60 19.32
C TYR A 129 7.04 -8.01 19.04
N GLY A 130 7.64 -8.63 20.05
CA GLY A 130 8.19 -9.98 19.94
C GLY A 130 9.51 -10.07 19.16
N ASN A 131 10.07 -8.94 18.72
CA ASN A 131 11.37 -8.92 18.07
C ASN A 131 12.50 -9.00 19.12
N PRO A 132 13.30 -10.07 19.12
CA PRO A 132 14.35 -10.28 20.13
C PRO A 132 15.51 -9.28 20.01
N ALA A 133 15.65 -8.58 18.89
CA ALA A 133 16.66 -7.54 18.71
C ALA A 133 16.31 -6.22 19.44
N LEU A 134 15.06 -6.05 19.88
CA LEU A 134 14.58 -4.83 20.50
C LEU A 134 14.04 -5.09 21.91
N ALA A 135 14.43 -4.24 22.85
CA ALA A 135 13.92 -4.31 24.22
C ALA A 135 12.39 -4.18 24.24
N GLN A 136 11.70 -5.09 24.93
CA GLN A 136 10.24 -5.07 25.05
C GLN A 136 9.78 -4.04 26.09
N THR A 137 10.20 -2.79 25.90
CA THR A 137 9.91 -1.62 26.73
C THR A 137 9.57 -0.42 25.84
N GLY A 138 9.06 0.67 26.43
CA GLY A 138 8.80 1.91 25.68
C GLY A 138 10.04 2.48 24.98
N THR A 139 11.23 2.29 25.55
CA THR A 139 12.49 2.68 24.92
C THR A 139 12.77 1.87 23.66
N GLY A 140 12.57 0.55 23.67
CA GLY A 140 12.78 -0.26 22.48
C GLY A 140 11.75 0.02 21.37
N LEU A 141 10.51 0.36 21.74
CA LEU A 141 9.52 0.84 20.77
C LEU A 141 9.95 2.18 20.15
N PHE A 142 10.48 3.10 20.96
CA PHE A 142 11.02 4.37 20.46
C PHE A 142 12.20 4.12 19.49
N THR A 143 13.11 3.21 19.83
CA THR A 143 14.21 2.81 18.93
C THR A 143 13.68 2.28 17.59
N ALA A 144 12.67 1.40 17.60
CA ALA A 144 12.06 0.87 16.39
C ALA A 144 11.55 1.99 15.46
N TYR A 145 10.90 3.01 16.03
CA TYR A 145 10.44 4.17 15.26
C TYR A 145 11.58 5.01 14.71
N VAL A 146 12.62 5.30 15.50
CA VAL A 146 13.76 6.09 15.05
C VAL A 146 14.47 5.42 13.87
N GLU A 147 14.73 4.11 13.98
CA GLU A 147 15.38 3.32 12.92
C GLU A 147 14.51 3.22 11.66
N ALA A 148 13.19 3.28 11.81
CA ALA A 148 12.26 3.19 10.70
C ALA A 148 12.09 4.51 9.91
N LEU A 149 12.60 5.65 10.40
CA LEU A 149 12.39 6.96 9.76
C LEU A 149 12.79 7.02 8.27
N PRO A 150 13.92 6.44 7.82
CA PRO A 150 14.27 6.42 6.39
C PRO A 150 13.21 5.70 5.54
N PHE A 151 12.62 4.64 6.07
CA PHE A 151 11.56 3.88 5.40
C PHE A 151 10.25 4.66 5.32
N PHE A 152 9.93 5.47 6.35
CA PHE A 152 8.79 6.39 6.30
C PHE A 152 8.93 7.45 5.21
N VAL A 153 10.13 8.04 5.07
CA VAL A 153 10.41 9.02 4.01
C VAL A 153 10.25 8.37 2.64
N SER A 154 10.84 7.19 2.44
CA SER A 154 10.73 6.41 1.20
C SER A 154 9.27 6.02 0.86
N ALA A 155 8.52 5.53 1.85
CA ALA A 155 7.11 5.16 1.69
C ALA A 155 6.22 6.37 1.35
N THR A 156 6.48 7.51 1.99
CA THR A 156 5.75 8.76 1.72
C THR A 156 6.06 9.28 0.32
N ALA A 157 7.34 9.31 -0.06
CA ALA A 157 7.77 9.76 -1.39
C ALA A 157 7.16 8.90 -2.50
N SER A 158 7.22 7.57 -2.37
CA SER A 158 6.61 6.65 -3.33
C SER A 158 5.09 6.78 -3.38
N THR A 159 4.42 6.94 -2.24
CA THR A 159 2.97 7.17 -2.19
C THR A 159 2.56 8.45 -2.93
N LEU A 160 3.35 9.53 -2.81
CA LEU A 160 3.13 10.77 -3.55
C LEU A 160 3.28 10.56 -5.06
N VAL A 161 4.37 9.94 -5.49
CA VAL A 161 4.67 9.68 -6.91
C VAL A 161 3.62 8.79 -7.54
N TYR A 162 3.40 7.60 -6.97
CA TYR A 162 2.45 6.64 -7.53
C TYR A 162 0.99 7.07 -7.35
N GLY A 163 0.67 7.80 -6.28
CA GLY A 163 -0.65 8.38 -6.09
C GLY A 163 -0.98 9.42 -7.17
N ALA A 164 -0.02 10.29 -7.50
CA ALA A 164 -0.18 11.24 -8.60
C ALA A 164 -0.33 10.54 -9.96
N LEU A 165 0.47 9.50 -10.23
CA LEU A 165 0.39 8.70 -11.46
C LEU A 165 -0.96 7.98 -11.58
N LEU A 166 -1.45 7.35 -10.51
CA LEU A 166 -2.77 6.70 -10.49
C LEU A 166 -3.90 7.70 -10.79
N GLN A 167 -3.88 8.86 -10.13
CA GLN A 167 -4.88 9.91 -10.33
C GLN A 167 -4.84 10.48 -11.75
N TRP A 168 -3.64 10.64 -12.32
CA TRP A 168 -3.46 11.05 -13.71
C TRP A 168 -3.98 10.00 -14.70
N ALA A 169 -3.60 8.73 -14.53
CA ALA A 169 -4.03 7.64 -15.40
C ALA A 169 -5.55 7.47 -15.38
N TYR A 170 -6.17 7.55 -14.20
CA TYR A 170 -7.61 7.49 -14.05
C TYR A 170 -8.33 8.67 -14.72
N ALA A 171 -7.75 9.86 -14.71
CA ALA A 171 -8.29 11.03 -15.41
C ALA A 171 -8.21 10.88 -16.94
N LYS A 172 -7.23 10.12 -17.46
CA LYS A 172 -7.02 9.86 -18.89
C LYS A 172 -7.68 8.59 -19.40
N ARG A 173 -8.44 7.87 -18.58
CA ARG A 173 -9.05 6.58 -18.92
C ARG A 173 -9.83 6.55 -20.24
N SER A 174 -10.54 7.63 -20.62
CA SER A 174 -11.26 7.70 -21.90
C SER A 174 -10.33 7.76 -23.11
N VAL A 175 -9.22 8.48 -23.01
CA VAL A 175 -8.18 8.55 -24.04
C VAL A 175 -7.42 7.22 -24.15
N LEU A 176 -7.33 6.47 -23.04
CA LEU A 176 -6.71 5.15 -22.98
C LEU A 176 -7.63 4.00 -23.43
N GLY A 177 -8.85 4.29 -23.90
CA GLY A 177 -9.83 3.27 -24.31
C GLY A 177 -10.39 2.44 -23.14
N LEU A 178 -10.27 2.94 -21.90
CA LEU A 178 -10.75 2.31 -20.67
C LEU A 178 -12.13 2.84 -20.22
N ALA A 179 -12.79 3.68 -21.02
CA ALA A 179 -14.10 4.29 -20.73
C ALA A 179 -15.16 3.90 -21.75
#